data_AF-A0A9P5PAA9-F1
#
_entry.id   AF-A0A9P5PAA9-F1
#
_cell.length_a   1.000
_cell.length_b   1.000
_cell.length_c   1.000
_cell.angle_alpha   90.00
_cell.angle_beta   90.00
_cell.angle_gamma   90.00
#
_symmetry.space_group_name_H-M   'P 1'
#
loop_
_entity.id
_entity.type
_entity.pdbx_description
1 polymer ?
#
loop_
_entity_poly.entity_id
_entity_poly.type
_entity_poly.pdbx_seq_one_letter_code
_entity_poly.pdbx_strand_id
1 'polypeptide(L)'
;MPCNLSPDLVMKSFAGGLYRHALQESDVFTPQKLKELDNSSSIETLNVPDMRIISLEWSPRSKEPEEVVNLPSDDDCDVGSSDPTVTFLDASDWLERLQTCTPSDDPTPLILGEWSGYTTAPGYNEMQHYVFKPSPSGFQGLGQYYRGENFSLSGNCIFDPSGKINITFNKTYTDESYYSFRYTGVLDRDSGVFSGTFKAVMEPEEEEGEGYEFTFRRVSPEILSRRPPLLDFNANRPQALWHFATSVTLDHLKRTSWSTAYFANRFTTRKRCMDLFLMREIHGSDTTAGVELFRTIVPREFQYYWRLFQKRREQMLGQCPHHEVLCDVCGFSIIGPRITCLECPRADIGRVDLCPTLNCISTDVTWSRLRQQQRSHSACHALLRLTSVLHKGVEALTLDNAKHAVERAKQLVVDEDEAKEEKDPQAVLQRTAPTAKASRPELRCAVCHNTLGSSFWYCADCEETVVLCEKCGVEEIHHDTHLLVRYSKVKEASRDIASSFDQQFSAFQRKMESSFDQQSLAFQRKTESALSNMRKEITEELQSVQNEVQYKLDRIERLLLKIAGEREEGISDPV
;
A
#
# COMPACT_ATOMS: atom_id res chain seq x y z
N MET A 1 25.53 -56.04 -25.26
CA MET A 1 25.13 -55.23 -26.42
C MET A 1 24.48 -53.95 -25.87
N PRO A 2 24.93 -52.75 -26.24
CA PRO A 2 24.28 -51.52 -25.75
C PRO A 2 23.00 -51.29 -26.56
N CYS A 3 21.85 -51.34 -25.91
CA CYS A 3 20.58 -50.99 -26.53
C CYS A 3 20.56 -49.47 -26.78
N ASN A 4 20.60 -49.08 -28.06
CA ASN A 4 20.36 -47.71 -28.51
C ASN A 4 18.88 -47.36 -28.30
N LEU A 5 18.50 -47.02 -27.07
CA LEU A 5 17.21 -46.39 -26.80
C LEU A 5 17.26 -44.95 -27.33
N SER A 6 16.22 -44.51 -28.03
CA SER A 6 16.17 -43.12 -28.47
C SER A 6 16.17 -42.19 -27.25
N PRO A 7 16.80 -41.01 -27.32
CA PRO A 7 16.80 -40.03 -26.22
C PRO A 7 15.38 -39.71 -25.72
N ASP A 8 14.41 -39.73 -26.63
CA ASP A 8 12.99 -39.52 -26.36
C ASP A 8 12.38 -40.62 -25.48
N LEU A 9 12.80 -41.87 -25.67
CA LEU A 9 12.34 -43.03 -24.91
C LEU A 9 13.01 -43.07 -23.53
N VAL A 10 14.31 -42.72 -23.45
CA VAL A 10 15.04 -42.57 -22.19
C VAL A 10 14.41 -41.46 -21.35
N MET A 11 14.04 -40.33 -21.98
CA MET A 11 13.43 -39.21 -21.29
C MET A 11 11.99 -39.53 -20.83
N LYS A 12 11.20 -40.27 -21.61
CA LYS A 12 9.87 -40.76 -21.21
C LYS A 12 9.94 -41.75 -20.05
N SER A 13 10.89 -42.69 -20.07
CA SER A 13 11.09 -43.64 -18.97
C SER A 13 11.59 -42.96 -17.69
N PHE A 14 12.50 -42.00 -17.81
CA PHE A 14 13.01 -41.22 -16.68
C PHE A 14 11.93 -40.31 -16.09
N ALA A 15 11.17 -39.58 -16.92
CA ALA A 15 10.04 -38.75 -16.50
C ALA A 15 8.93 -39.59 -15.85
N GLY A 16 8.61 -40.76 -16.41
CA GLY A 16 7.66 -41.70 -15.82
C GLY A 16 8.14 -42.34 -14.51
N GLY A 17 9.45 -42.47 -14.31
CA GLY A 17 10.07 -42.90 -13.05
C GLY A 17 10.01 -41.83 -11.97
N LEU A 18 10.38 -40.59 -12.30
CA LEU A 18 10.26 -39.42 -11.42
C LEU A 18 8.81 -39.13 -11.05
N TYR A 19 7.89 -39.25 -12.01
CA TYR A 19 6.46 -39.10 -11.78
C TYR A 19 5.96 -40.19 -10.82
N ARG A 20 6.35 -41.47 -11.03
CA ARG A 20 6.03 -42.56 -10.10
C ARG A 20 6.60 -42.35 -8.70
N HIS A 21 7.85 -41.90 -8.58
CA HIS A 21 8.48 -41.64 -7.29
C HIS A 21 7.84 -40.44 -6.58
N ALA A 22 7.54 -39.36 -7.29
CA ALA A 22 6.83 -38.21 -6.74
C ALA A 22 5.40 -38.57 -6.31
N LEU A 23 4.73 -39.48 -7.02
CA LEU A 23 3.42 -40.01 -6.64
C LEU A 23 3.47 -40.99 -5.45
N GLN A 24 4.56 -41.74 -5.30
CA GLN A 24 4.78 -42.64 -4.15
C GLN A 24 5.15 -41.87 -2.87
N GLU A 25 5.98 -40.83 -2.96
CA GLU A 25 6.34 -39.96 -1.81
C GLU A 25 5.20 -39.00 -1.40
N SER A 26 4.22 -38.79 -2.28
CA SER A 26 3.03 -37.99 -1.96
C SER A 26 1.85 -38.82 -1.45
N ASP A 27 2.01 -40.15 -1.32
CA ASP A 27 0.96 -41.11 -0.90
C ASP A 27 -0.31 -41.09 -1.80
N VAL A 28 -0.22 -40.63 -3.06
CA VAL A 28 -1.41 -40.40 -3.92
C VAL A 28 -1.79 -41.61 -4.80
N PHE A 29 -0.94 -42.63 -4.97
CA PHE A 29 -1.30 -43.84 -5.75
C PHE A 29 -0.57 -45.11 -5.27
N THR A 30 -1.30 -46.22 -5.09
CA THR A 30 -0.73 -47.52 -4.67
C THR A 30 -0.02 -48.26 -5.82
N PRO A 31 1.01 -49.10 -5.52
CA PRO A 31 1.69 -49.92 -6.53
C PRO A 31 0.79 -50.87 -7.34
N GLN A 32 -0.38 -51.20 -6.78
CA GLN A 32 -1.36 -52.12 -7.39
C GLN A 32 -2.11 -51.45 -8.56
N LYS A 33 -2.48 -50.17 -8.42
CA LYS A 33 -3.08 -49.34 -9.48
C LYS A 33 -2.12 -49.04 -10.62
N LEU A 34 -0.82 -48.91 -10.32
CA LEU A 34 0.23 -48.79 -11.35
C LEU A 34 0.36 -50.06 -12.20
N LYS A 35 0.13 -51.23 -11.62
CA LYS A 35 0.15 -52.54 -12.30
C LYS A 35 -1.06 -52.74 -13.22
N GLU A 36 -2.21 -52.20 -12.85
CA GLU A 36 -3.44 -52.24 -13.65
C GLU A 36 -3.36 -51.31 -14.87
N LEU A 37 -2.71 -50.14 -14.72
CA LEU A 37 -2.42 -49.24 -15.85
C LEU A 37 -1.41 -49.84 -16.83
N ASP A 38 -0.38 -50.54 -16.34
CA ASP A 38 0.63 -51.23 -17.16
C ASP A 38 -0.01 -52.37 -18.00
N ASN A 39 -1.03 -53.04 -17.47
CA ASN A 39 -1.75 -54.11 -18.15
C ASN A 39 -2.77 -53.60 -19.19
N SER A 40 -3.07 -52.30 -19.23
CA SER A 40 -4.06 -51.70 -20.16
C SER A 40 -3.47 -51.27 -21.51
N SER A 41 -2.14 -51.29 -21.65
CA SER A 41 -1.44 -51.10 -22.92
C SER A 41 -0.71 -52.38 -23.31
N SER A 42 -1.04 -52.95 -24.46
CA SER A 42 -0.28 -54.04 -25.08
C SER A 42 1.14 -53.56 -25.43
N ILE A 43 2.06 -53.65 -24.49
CA ILE A 43 3.49 -53.49 -24.70
C ILE A 43 4.17 -54.72 -24.09
N GLU A 44 4.86 -55.47 -24.93
CA GLU A 44 5.60 -56.67 -24.53
C GLU A 44 6.60 -56.35 -23.41
N THR A 45 6.49 -57.09 -22.31
CA THR A 45 7.35 -56.99 -21.14
C THR A 45 8.80 -57.34 -21.49
N LEU A 46 9.73 -56.41 -21.32
CA LEU A 46 11.17 -56.66 -21.31
C LEU A 46 11.76 -56.33 -19.93
N ASN A 47 12.58 -57.27 -19.44
CA ASN A 47 13.21 -57.28 -18.12
C ASN A 47 13.90 -55.95 -17.77
N VAL A 48 13.41 -55.28 -16.73
CA VAL A 48 14.05 -54.13 -16.09
C VAL A 48 15.08 -54.64 -15.07
N PRO A 49 16.33 -54.13 -15.04
CA PRO A 49 17.30 -54.51 -14.02
C PRO A 49 16.94 -53.88 -12.67
N ASP A 50 17.05 -54.68 -11.61
CA ASP A 50 16.80 -54.30 -10.22
C ASP A 50 17.84 -53.26 -9.75
N MET A 51 17.46 -51.98 -9.68
CA MET A 51 18.29 -50.92 -9.12
C MET A 51 18.09 -50.84 -7.60
N ARG A 52 19.02 -51.44 -6.84
CA ARG A 52 19.15 -51.20 -5.40
C ARG A 52 19.75 -49.81 -5.15
N ILE A 53 18.94 -48.88 -4.65
CA ILE A 53 19.42 -47.62 -4.08
C ILE A 53 19.76 -47.87 -2.61
N ILE A 54 20.98 -47.46 -2.23
CA ILE A 54 21.52 -47.60 -0.88
C ILE A 54 20.76 -46.67 0.07
N SER A 55 20.04 -47.23 1.05
CA SER A 55 19.48 -46.47 2.16
C SER A 55 20.61 -45.83 2.98
N LEU A 56 20.64 -44.50 3.02
CA LEU A 56 21.45 -43.76 3.98
C LEU A 56 20.57 -43.43 5.19
N GLU A 57 20.73 -44.19 6.26
CA GLU A 57 20.15 -43.85 7.56
C GLU A 57 20.82 -42.58 8.11
N TRP A 58 20.04 -41.53 8.30
CA TRP A 58 20.47 -40.31 8.98
C TRP A 58 20.05 -40.36 10.45
N SER A 59 21.05 -40.43 11.34
CA SER A 59 20.85 -40.25 12.79
C SER A 59 20.74 -38.75 13.11
N PRO A 60 19.80 -38.31 13.96
CA PRO A 60 19.73 -36.91 14.37
C PRO A 60 20.89 -36.60 15.33
N ARG A 61 21.68 -35.56 15.00
CA ARG A 61 22.60 -34.91 15.94
C ARG A 61 21.82 -33.86 16.73
N SER A 62 21.68 -34.09 18.03
CA SER A 62 21.32 -33.04 18.99
C SER A 62 22.48 -32.04 19.10
N LYS A 63 22.18 -30.77 18.79
CA LYS A 63 22.91 -29.63 19.31
C LYS A 63 21.89 -28.60 19.75
N GLU A 64 21.85 -28.34 21.05
CA GLU A 64 21.18 -27.19 21.65
C GLU A 64 21.81 -25.89 21.10
N PRO A 65 21.03 -24.83 20.85
CA PRO A 65 21.58 -23.49 20.71
C PRO A 65 21.46 -22.69 22.01
N GLU A 66 22.58 -22.11 22.41
CA GLU A 66 22.70 -21.05 23.41
C GLU A 66 22.03 -19.73 22.94
N GLU A 67 21.51 -19.00 23.92
CA GLU A 67 21.17 -17.57 23.99
C GLU A 67 20.43 -16.91 22.82
N VAL A 68 19.11 -16.87 22.95
CA VAL A 68 18.23 -15.93 22.24
C VAL A 68 18.13 -14.63 23.05
N VAL A 69 18.42 -13.52 22.37
CA VAL A 69 18.23 -12.15 22.83
C VAL A 69 16.76 -11.90 23.19
N ASN A 70 16.52 -11.50 24.43
CA ASN A 70 15.20 -11.11 24.94
C ASN A 70 14.65 -9.89 24.17
N LEU A 71 13.55 -10.09 23.43
CA LEU A 71 12.66 -9.01 22.99
C LEU A 71 11.50 -8.89 24.00
N PRO A 72 10.94 -7.69 24.22
CA PRO A 72 9.87 -7.49 25.19
C PRO A 72 8.61 -8.25 24.76
N SER A 73 8.08 -9.06 25.68
CA SER A 73 6.78 -9.67 25.60
C SER A 73 5.70 -8.61 25.85
N ASP A 74 4.96 -8.25 24.81
CA ASP A 74 3.64 -7.62 24.99
C ASP A 74 2.61 -8.76 25.14
N ASP A 75 2.03 -8.79 26.33
CA ASP A 75 1.02 -9.74 26.80
C ASP A 75 -0.34 -9.58 26.09
N ASP A 76 -1.10 -10.68 26.12
CA ASP A 76 -2.55 -10.83 25.94
C ASP A 76 -3.14 -10.79 24.51
N CYS A 77 -2.94 -11.89 23.79
CA CYS A 77 -3.97 -12.45 22.90
C CYS A 77 -4.09 -13.96 23.14
N ASP A 78 -4.87 -14.36 24.14
CA ASP A 78 -5.19 -15.76 24.41
C ASP A 78 -6.16 -16.28 23.32
N VAL A 79 -5.61 -16.73 22.20
CA VAL A 79 -6.35 -17.43 21.14
C VAL A 79 -6.25 -18.92 21.41
N GLY A 80 -7.32 -19.50 21.94
CA GLY A 80 -7.46 -20.94 22.19
C GLY A 80 -7.17 -21.77 20.94
N SER A 81 -5.94 -22.27 20.85
CA SER A 81 -5.46 -23.19 19.83
C SER A 81 -6.01 -24.60 20.08
N SER A 82 -7.25 -24.82 19.68
CA SER A 82 -7.73 -26.18 19.36
C SER A 82 -7.46 -26.40 17.87
N ASP A 83 -6.24 -26.82 17.55
CA ASP A 83 -5.85 -27.16 16.18
C ASP A 83 -6.54 -28.49 15.81
N PRO A 84 -7.53 -28.51 14.90
CA PRO A 84 -8.12 -29.77 14.47
C PRO A 84 -7.07 -30.51 13.66
N THR A 85 -6.73 -31.73 14.08
CA THR A 85 -5.89 -32.65 13.30
C THR A 85 -6.65 -32.99 12.01
N VAL A 86 -6.33 -32.27 10.93
CA VAL A 86 -6.89 -32.51 9.59
C VAL A 86 -6.20 -33.75 9.04
N THR A 87 -6.96 -34.83 8.90
CA THR A 87 -6.55 -36.02 8.13
C THR A 87 -6.83 -35.73 6.66
N PHE A 88 -5.78 -35.67 5.84
CA PHE A 88 -5.91 -35.56 4.40
C PHE A 88 -6.52 -36.85 3.85
N LEU A 89 -7.69 -36.75 3.23
CA LEU A 89 -8.24 -37.84 2.43
C LEU A 89 -7.45 -37.92 1.11
N ASP A 90 -6.86 -39.09 0.86
CA ASP A 90 -6.16 -39.39 -0.39
C ASP A 90 -7.11 -39.25 -1.60
N ALA A 91 -6.62 -38.62 -2.68
CA ALA A 91 -7.36 -38.48 -3.94
C ALA A 91 -7.72 -39.85 -4.55
N SER A 92 -6.95 -40.90 -4.24
CA SER A 92 -7.19 -42.25 -4.73
C SER A 92 -8.32 -42.98 -4.01
N ASP A 93 -8.52 -42.74 -2.70
CA ASP A 93 -9.65 -43.23 -1.89
C ASP A 93 -10.97 -42.57 -2.37
N TRP A 94 -10.91 -41.31 -2.81
CA TRP A 94 -12.10 -40.62 -3.32
C TRP A 94 -12.61 -41.15 -4.67
N LEU A 95 -11.72 -41.41 -5.64
CA LEU A 95 -12.12 -41.98 -6.93
C LEU A 95 -12.73 -43.38 -6.77
N GLU A 96 -12.20 -44.17 -5.84
CA GLU A 96 -12.81 -45.46 -5.48
C GLU A 96 -14.20 -45.27 -4.90
N ARG A 97 -14.40 -44.35 -3.95
CA ARG A 97 -15.74 -44.04 -3.41
C ARG A 97 -16.73 -43.57 -4.48
N LEU A 98 -16.28 -42.78 -5.45
CA LEU A 98 -17.13 -42.35 -6.58
C LEU A 98 -17.59 -43.49 -7.48
N GLN A 99 -16.76 -44.52 -7.63
CA GLN A 99 -17.01 -45.69 -8.47
C GLN A 99 -17.79 -46.78 -7.72
N THR A 100 -17.63 -46.88 -6.39
CA THR A 100 -18.25 -47.93 -5.57
C THR A 100 -19.57 -47.50 -4.91
N CYS A 101 -19.92 -46.22 -4.92
CA CYS A 101 -21.25 -45.79 -4.51
C CYS A 101 -22.28 -46.33 -5.51
N THR A 102 -22.95 -47.42 -5.15
CA THR A 102 -24.30 -47.72 -5.67
C THR A 102 -25.14 -46.45 -5.56
N PRO A 103 -26.04 -46.15 -6.50
CA PRO A 103 -26.88 -44.95 -6.45
C PRO A 103 -27.76 -45.00 -5.18
N SER A 104 -27.18 -44.54 -4.08
CA SER A 104 -27.87 -43.98 -2.94
C SER A 104 -28.57 -42.75 -3.49
N ASP A 105 -29.85 -42.60 -3.17
CA ASP A 105 -30.64 -41.44 -3.58
C ASP A 105 -30.05 -40.11 -3.05
N ASP A 106 -29.13 -40.18 -2.08
CA ASP A 106 -28.43 -39.04 -1.50
C ASP A 106 -27.04 -38.76 -2.16
N PRO A 107 -26.87 -37.64 -2.89
CA PRO A 107 -25.58 -37.22 -3.44
C PRO A 107 -24.63 -36.59 -2.41
N THR A 108 -25.06 -36.34 -1.17
CA THR A 108 -24.30 -35.58 -0.16
C THR A 108 -22.88 -36.10 0.08
N PRO A 109 -22.61 -37.42 0.19
CA PRO A 109 -21.24 -37.93 0.38
C PRO A 109 -20.25 -37.50 -0.70
N LEU A 110 -20.73 -37.23 -1.92
CA LEU A 110 -19.93 -36.77 -3.05
C LEU A 110 -19.55 -35.28 -2.96
N ILE A 111 -20.14 -34.54 -2.02
CA ILE A 111 -19.86 -33.12 -1.76
C ILE A 111 -18.98 -32.92 -0.53
N LEU A 112 -18.98 -33.84 0.44
CA LEU A 112 -18.22 -33.69 1.69
C LEU A 112 -16.69 -33.65 1.49
N GLY A 113 -16.00 -32.81 2.25
CA GLY A 113 -14.53 -32.66 2.22
C GLY A 113 -14.06 -31.28 1.79
N GLU A 114 -12.80 -31.20 1.38
CA GLU A 114 -12.13 -29.95 0.99
C GLU A 114 -12.39 -29.58 -0.47
N TRP A 115 -12.67 -28.29 -0.70
CA TRP A 115 -12.87 -27.70 -2.01
C TRP A 115 -12.11 -26.39 -2.12
N SER A 116 -11.35 -26.23 -3.19
CA SER A 116 -10.64 -25.00 -3.49
C SER A 116 -10.86 -24.56 -4.94
N GLY A 117 -10.83 -23.26 -5.17
CA GLY A 117 -10.98 -22.73 -6.52
C GLY A 117 -11.12 -21.22 -6.52
N TYR A 118 -11.75 -20.71 -7.57
CA TYR A 118 -11.79 -19.28 -7.85
C TYR A 118 -13.21 -18.83 -8.13
N THR A 119 -13.50 -17.61 -7.72
CA THR A 119 -14.65 -16.82 -8.17
C THR A 119 -14.19 -15.85 -9.25
N THR A 120 -15.07 -15.49 -10.18
CA THR A 120 -14.82 -14.46 -11.18
C THR A 120 -15.81 -13.34 -10.99
N ALA A 121 -15.54 -12.48 -10.02
CA ALA A 121 -16.25 -11.21 -9.88
C ALA A 121 -15.23 -10.05 -9.95
N PRO A 122 -15.62 -8.86 -10.43
CA PRO A 122 -14.75 -7.69 -10.45
C PRO A 122 -14.19 -7.41 -9.05
N GLY A 123 -12.87 -7.43 -8.91
CA GLY A 123 -12.18 -7.28 -7.63
C GLY A 123 -12.17 -8.53 -6.72
N TYR A 124 -12.69 -9.67 -7.16
CA TYR A 124 -12.66 -10.92 -6.40
C TYR A 124 -11.98 -12.02 -7.23
N ASN A 125 -10.65 -12.04 -7.14
CA ASN A 125 -9.81 -13.02 -7.84
C ASN A 125 -9.06 -13.94 -6.88
N GLU A 126 -9.35 -13.84 -5.59
CA GLU A 126 -8.70 -14.61 -4.56
C GLU A 126 -9.16 -16.07 -4.61
N MET A 127 -8.22 -16.98 -4.36
CA MET A 127 -8.57 -18.38 -4.14
C MET A 127 -9.52 -18.50 -2.94
N GLN A 128 -10.59 -19.26 -3.10
CA GLN A 128 -11.49 -19.66 -2.02
C GLN A 128 -11.19 -21.10 -1.59
N HIS A 129 -11.41 -21.39 -0.32
CA HIS A 129 -11.32 -22.74 0.22
C HIS A 129 -12.47 -22.99 1.19
N TYR A 130 -13.12 -24.14 1.02
CA TYR A 130 -14.26 -24.58 1.81
C TYR A 130 -14.04 -26.01 2.30
N VAL A 131 -14.53 -26.28 3.51
CA VAL A 131 -14.59 -27.64 4.05
C VAL A 131 -16.05 -27.98 4.33
N PHE A 132 -16.63 -28.84 3.50
CA PHE A 132 -18.02 -29.26 3.62
C PHE A 132 -18.12 -30.48 4.54
N LYS A 133 -18.98 -30.36 5.55
CA LYS A 133 -19.27 -31.36 6.58
C LYS A 133 -20.74 -31.78 6.49
N PRO A 134 -21.09 -33.02 6.88
CA PRO A 134 -22.46 -33.48 6.84
C PRO A 134 -23.35 -32.67 7.80
N SER A 135 -24.62 -32.51 7.42
CA SER A 135 -25.68 -31.84 8.19
C SER A 135 -27.01 -32.58 7.98
N PRO A 136 -27.97 -32.56 8.94
CA PRO A 136 -29.25 -33.26 8.77
C PRO A 136 -30.05 -32.85 7.52
N SER A 137 -29.85 -31.63 7.02
CA SER A 137 -30.53 -31.09 5.82
C SER A 137 -29.65 -31.06 4.56
N GLY A 138 -28.47 -31.70 4.60
CA GLY A 138 -27.51 -31.72 3.50
C GLY A 138 -26.08 -31.57 4.01
N PHE A 139 -25.45 -30.42 3.74
CA PHE A 139 -24.10 -30.13 4.21
C PHE A 139 -23.99 -28.73 4.81
N GLN A 140 -22.98 -28.57 5.64
CA GLN A 140 -22.64 -27.30 6.27
C GLN A 140 -21.13 -27.11 6.29
N GLY A 141 -20.69 -25.90 6.59
CA GLY A 141 -19.28 -25.59 6.72
C GLY A 141 -19.08 -24.31 7.50
N LEU A 142 -17.88 -24.17 8.03
CA LEU A 142 -17.42 -22.96 8.69
C LEU A 142 -16.09 -22.58 8.07
N GLY A 143 -15.83 -21.28 7.98
CA GLY A 143 -14.56 -20.79 7.48
C GLY A 143 -14.35 -19.35 7.86
N GLN A 144 -13.22 -18.82 7.41
CA GLN A 144 -12.86 -17.43 7.62
C GLN A 144 -12.52 -16.81 6.28
N TYR A 145 -13.11 -15.66 6.01
CA TYR A 145 -12.80 -14.85 4.85
C TYR A 145 -11.40 -14.26 4.99
N TYR A 146 -10.82 -13.86 3.86
CA TYR A 146 -9.45 -13.37 3.86
C TYR A 146 -9.27 -12.08 4.68
N ARG A 147 -10.34 -11.31 4.90
CA ARG A 147 -10.28 -10.12 5.77
C ARG A 147 -10.45 -10.44 7.26
N GLY A 148 -10.71 -11.70 7.62
CA GLY A 148 -10.80 -12.17 9.00
C GLY A 148 -12.23 -12.44 9.48
N GLU A 149 -13.24 -12.14 8.69
CA GLU A 149 -14.64 -12.36 9.04
C GLU A 149 -14.96 -13.84 8.97
N ASN A 150 -15.58 -14.35 10.03
CA ASN A 150 -16.05 -15.72 10.03
C ASN A 150 -17.28 -15.82 9.13
N PHE A 151 -17.41 -16.95 8.44
CA PHE A 151 -18.60 -17.29 7.71
C PHE A 151 -19.05 -18.71 8.03
N SER A 152 -20.36 -18.90 7.94
CA SER A 152 -20.98 -20.21 7.89
C SER A 152 -21.51 -20.46 6.50
N LEU A 153 -21.61 -21.72 6.12
CA LEU A 153 -22.31 -22.13 4.92
C LEU A 153 -23.26 -23.27 5.23
N SER A 154 -24.39 -23.28 4.54
CA SER A 154 -25.38 -24.34 4.59
C SER A 154 -25.93 -24.57 3.19
N GLY A 155 -26.07 -25.83 2.81
CA GLY A 155 -26.46 -26.18 1.46
C GLY A 155 -27.02 -27.57 1.33
N ASN A 156 -27.56 -27.83 0.15
CA ASN A 156 -28.08 -29.11 -0.27
C ASN A 156 -27.60 -29.44 -1.67
N CYS A 157 -27.76 -30.71 -2.03
CA CYS A 157 -27.49 -31.19 -3.37
C CYS A 157 -28.56 -32.19 -3.79
N ILE A 158 -28.89 -32.16 -5.07
CA ILE A 158 -29.91 -33.04 -5.67
C ILE A 158 -29.37 -33.61 -6.98
N PHE A 159 -29.72 -34.86 -7.28
CA PHE A 159 -29.52 -35.39 -8.61
C PHE A 159 -30.52 -34.76 -9.57
N ASP A 160 -30.03 -34.31 -10.72
CA ASP A 160 -30.89 -33.95 -11.83
C ASP A 160 -31.30 -35.19 -12.65
N PRO A 161 -32.34 -35.10 -13.50
CA PRO A 161 -32.74 -36.22 -14.36
C PRO A 161 -31.64 -36.71 -15.33
N SER A 162 -30.60 -35.92 -15.55
CA SER A 162 -29.44 -36.29 -16.37
C SER A 162 -28.32 -36.99 -15.60
N GLY A 163 -28.49 -37.17 -14.28
CA GLY A 163 -27.51 -37.79 -13.38
C GLY A 163 -26.40 -36.85 -12.91
N LYS A 164 -26.48 -35.54 -13.21
CA LYS A 164 -25.57 -34.53 -12.66
C LYS A 164 -26.04 -34.11 -11.27
N ILE A 165 -25.11 -33.62 -10.47
CA ILE A 165 -25.39 -33.19 -9.09
C ILE A 165 -25.51 -31.67 -9.08
N ASN A 166 -26.73 -31.18 -8.90
CA ASN A 166 -26.98 -29.75 -8.68
C ASN A 166 -26.72 -29.43 -7.21
N ILE A 167 -25.94 -28.39 -6.96
CA ILE A 167 -25.53 -27.99 -5.62
C ILE A 167 -25.97 -26.54 -5.41
N THR A 168 -26.65 -26.30 -4.30
CA THR A 168 -27.03 -24.96 -3.86
C THR A 168 -26.59 -24.76 -2.42
N PHE A 169 -25.89 -23.67 -2.12
CA PHE A 169 -25.54 -23.33 -0.75
C PHE A 169 -25.54 -21.82 -0.52
N ASN A 170 -25.86 -21.41 0.69
CA ASN A 170 -25.72 -20.04 1.14
C ASN A 170 -24.44 -19.90 1.97
N LYS A 171 -23.70 -18.82 1.74
CA LYS A 171 -22.56 -18.38 2.54
C LYS A 171 -22.98 -17.12 3.29
N THR A 172 -22.98 -17.18 4.61
CA THR A 172 -23.43 -16.11 5.50
C THR A 172 -22.29 -15.71 6.43
N TYR A 173 -21.97 -14.42 6.46
CA TYR A 173 -20.93 -13.89 7.36
C TYR A 173 -21.52 -13.67 8.75
N THR A 174 -20.67 -13.73 9.78
CA THR A 174 -21.08 -13.42 11.17
C THR A 174 -21.35 -11.93 11.38
N ASP A 175 -20.73 -11.08 10.55
CA ASP A 175 -20.94 -9.63 10.55
C ASP A 175 -22.08 -9.29 9.58
N GLU A 176 -23.17 -8.74 10.13
CA GLU A 176 -24.39 -8.38 9.41
C GLU A 176 -24.18 -7.28 8.36
N SER A 177 -23.06 -6.55 8.42
CA SER A 177 -22.71 -5.55 7.40
C SER A 177 -22.32 -6.17 6.05
N TYR A 178 -22.08 -7.49 6.01
CA TYR A 178 -21.74 -8.20 4.79
C TYR A 178 -22.94 -8.94 4.19
N TYR A 179 -23.09 -8.81 2.87
CA TYR A 179 -24.08 -9.58 2.11
C TYR A 179 -23.83 -11.09 2.24
N SER A 180 -24.92 -11.83 2.41
CA SER A 180 -24.89 -13.28 2.20
C SER A 180 -24.78 -13.57 0.70
N PHE A 181 -24.16 -14.69 0.33
CA PHE A 181 -24.04 -15.11 -1.06
C PHE A 181 -24.72 -16.46 -1.27
N ARG A 182 -25.56 -16.56 -2.30
CA ARG A 182 -26.14 -17.82 -2.75
C ARG A 182 -25.33 -18.36 -3.92
N TYR A 183 -24.78 -19.55 -3.77
CA TYR A 183 -24.07 -20.31 -4.79
C TYR A 183 -25.00 -21.36 -5.36
N THR A 184 -25.07 -21.43 -6.69
CA THR A 184 -25.83 -22.46 -7.43
C THR A 184 -24.94 -22.98 -8.54
N GLY A 185 -24.75 -24.30 -8.61
CA GLY A 185 -23.91 -24.88 -9.64
C GLY A 185 -24.10 -26.37 -9.82
N VAL A 186 -23.25 -26.95 -10.65
CA VAL A 186 -23.30 -28.35 -11.03
C VAL A 186 -21.93 -28.98 -10.78
N LEU A 187 -21.92 -30.16 -10.15
CA LEU A 187 -20.73 -31.00 -10.05
C LEU A 187 -20.71 -31.99 -11.20
N ASP A 188 -19.69 -31.86 -12.04
CA ASP A 188 -19.33 -32.84 -13.07
C ASP A 188 -18.54 -33.98 -12.43
N ARG A 189 -19.16 -35.18 -12.40
CA ARG A 189 -18.58 -36.39 -11.79
C ARG A 189 -17.31 -36.84 -12.50
N ASP A 190 -17.23 -36.65 -13.81
CA ASP A 190 -16.10 -37.15 -14.61
C ASP A 190 -14.86 -36.29 -14.41
N SER A 191 -15.04 -34.96 -14.34
CA SER A 191 -13.93 -34.02 -14.16
C SER A 191 -13.63 -33.65 -12.71
N GLY A 192 -14.53 -33.96 -11.77
CA GLY A 192 -14.46 -33.56 -10.37
C GLY A 192 -14.57 -32.04 -10.18
N VAL A 193 -15.19 -31.35 -11.13
CA VAL A 193 -15.31 -29.89 -11.16
C VAL A 193 -16.69 -29.49 -10.68
N PHE A 194 -16.72 -28.64 -9.66
CA PHE A 194 -17.92 -27.96 -9.22
C PHE A 194 -17.90 -26.53 -9.76
N SER A 195 -18.77 -26.21 -10.70
CA SER A 195 -18.84 -24.87 -11.31
C SER A 195 -20.26 -24.35 -11.38
N GLY A 196 -20.43 -23.04 -11.36
CA GLY A 196 -21.75 -22.42 -11.40
C GLY A 196 -21.69 -20.91 -11.24
N THR A 197 -22.78 -20.35 -10.72
CA THR A 197 -22.90 -18.93 -10.45
C THR A 197 -23.19 -18.64 -8.98
N PHE A 198 -22.74 -17.48 -8.51
CA PHE A 198 -23.06 -16.98 -7.18
C PHE A 198 -23.54 -15.55 -7.26
N LYS A 199 -24.48 -15.18 -6.38
CA LYS A 199 -25.02 -13.82 -6.31
C LYS A 199 -25.16 -13.36 -4.87
N ALA A 200 -25.02 -12.06 -4.65
CA ALA A 200 -25.31 -11.45 -3.36
C ALA A 200 -26.82 -11.54 -3.09
N VAL A 201 -27.18 -11.77 -1.83
CA VAL A 201 -28.56 -11.79 -1.33
C VAL A 201 -28.71 -10.54 -0.48
N MET A 202 -29.23 -9.47 -1.06
CA MET A 202 -29.45 -8.19 -0.36
C MET A 202 -30.80 -8.18 0.36
N GLU A 203 -31.86 -8.63 -0.31
CA GLU A 203 -33.20 -8.81 0.25
C GLU A 203 -33.83 -10.13 -0.24
N PRO A 204 -34.80 -10.72 0.47
CA PRO A 204 -35.41 -12.00 0.09
C PRO A 204 -36.15 -11.96 -1.26
N GLU A 205 -36.59 -10.77 -1.69
CA GLU A 205 -37.50 -10.59 -2.82
C GLU A 205 -36.81 -10.08 -4.09
N GLU A 206 -35.61 -9.51 -3.98
CA GLU A 206 -34.84 -9.00 -5.11
C GLU A 206 -33.90 -10.09 -5.65
N GLU A 207 -34.45 -10.99 -6.49
CA GLU A 207 -33.63 -11.99 -7.20
C GLU A 207 -32.96 -11.45 -8.48
N GLU A 208 -33.21 -10.19 -8.84
CA GLU A 208 -32.71 -9.54 -10.05
C GLU A 208 -31.27 -9.03 -9.88
N GLY A 209 -30.32 -9.84 -10.34
CA GLY A 209 -28.92 -9.44 -10.46
C GLY A 209 -28.14 -10.46 -11.28
N GLU A 210 -27.23 -9.98 -12.13
CA GLU A 210 -26.31 -10.87 -12.84
C GLU A 210 -25.42 -11.60 -11.83
N GLY A 211 -25.50 -12.93 -11.81
CA GLY A 211 -24.63 -13.76 -10.99
C GLY A 211 -23.20 -13.78 -11.55
N TYR A 212 -22.23 -13.95 -10.67
CA TYR A 212 -20.81 -14.13 -11.03
C TYR A 212 -20.47 -15.61 -11.11
N GLU A 213 -19.50 -15.99 -11.94
CA GLU A 213 -19.13 -17.41 -12.07
C GLU A 213 -18.15 -17.86 -10.98
N PHE A 214 -18.14 -19.17 -10.71
CA PHE A 214 -17.13 -19.80 -9.87
C PHE A 214 -16.74 -21.18 -10.41
N THR A 215 -15.57 -21.65 -10.01
CA THR A 215 -15.10 -23.01 -10.28
C THR A 215 -14.28 -23.53 -9.11
N PHE A 216 -14.72 -24.62 -8.50
CA PHE A 216 -14.10 -25.33 -7.39
C PHE A 216 -13.73 -26.77 -7.76
N ARG A 217 -12.72 -27.29 -7.08
CA ARG A 217 -12.18 -28.65 -7.24
C ARG A 217 -11.79 -29.21 -5.88
N ARG A 218 -11.84 -30.54 -5.76
CA ARG A 218 -11.32 -31.28 -4.60
C ARG A 218 -9.81 -31.38 -4.65
N VAL A 219 -9.14 -30.30 -4.32
CA VAL A 219 -7.68 -30.19 -4.32
C VAL A 219 -7.27 -29.22 -3.23
N SER A 220 -6.14 -29.48 -2.57
CA SER A 220 -5.65 -28.55 -1.54
C SER A 220 -5.30 -27.20 -2.17
N PRO A 221 -5.42 -26.09 -1.41
CA PRO A 221 -5.02 -24.77 -1.88
C PRO A 221 -3.59 -24.70 -2.43
N GLU A 222 -2.66 -25.43 -1.82
CA GLU A 222 -1.25 -25.43 -2.17
C GLU A 222 -0.97 -26.09 -3.52
N ILE A 223 -1.74 -27.13 -3.84
CA ILE A 223 -1.65 -27.76 -5.16
C ILE A 223 -2.34 -26.86 -6.19
N LEU A 224 -3.51 -26.30 -5.86
CA LEU A 224 -4.26 -25.44 -6.77
C LEU A 224 -3.47 -24.18 -7.16
N SER A 225 -2.71 -23.59 -6.23
CA SER A 225 -1.94 -22.36 -6.46
C SER A 225 -0.84 -22.51 -7.51
N ARG A 226 -0.42 -23.75 -7.80
CA ARG A 226 0.57 -24.09 -8.82
C ARG A 226 -0.04 -24.47 -10.16
N ARG A 227 -1.38 -24.55 -10.23
CA ARG A 227 -2.09 -24.96 -11.45
C ARG A 227 -1.79 -23.98 -12.59
N PRO A 228 -1.47 -24.48 -13.80
CA PRO A 228 -1.20 -23.61 -14.93
C PRO A 228 -2.46 -22.82 -15.32
N PRO A 229 -2.31 -21.58 -15.80
CA PRO A 229 -3.39 -20.84 -16.43
C PRO A 229 -4.08 -21.67 -17.52
N LEU A 230 -5.40 -21.48 -17.70
CA LEU A 230 -6.17 -22.23 -18.68
C LEU A 230 -5.66 -22.03 -20.12
N LEU A 231 -5.16 -20.82 -20.42
CA LEU A 231 -4.54 -20.50 -21.71
C LEU A 231 -3.31 -21.37 -21.98
N ASP A 232 -2.40 -21.47 -21.02
CA ASP A 232 -1.18 -22.29 -21.13
C ASP A 232 -1.51 -23.78 -21.24
N PHE A 233 -2.50 -24.22 -20.47
CA PHE A 233 -2.98 -25.60 -20.50
C PHE A 233 -3.57 -25.97 -21.87
N ASN A 234 -4.35 -25.07 -22.47
CA ASN A 234 -4.96 -25.27 -23.78
C ASN A 234 -3.93 -25.17 -24.92
N ALA A 235 -2.91 -24.32 -24.77
CA ALA A 235 -1.86 -24.15 -25.78
C ALA A 235 -0.93 -25.38 -25.87
N ASN A 236 -0.51 -25.95 -24.74
CA ASN A 236 0.35 -27.14 -24.70
C ASN A 236 0.12 -27.97 -23.44
N ARG A 237 -0.92 -28.82 -23.46
CA ARG A 237 -1.34 -29.62 -22.31
C ARG A 237 -0.22 -30.49 -21.71
N PRO A 238 0.56 -31.29 -22.48
CA PRO A 238 1.63 -32.10 -21.90
C PRO A 238 2.68 -31.27 -21.16
N GLN A 239 3.12 -30.16 -21.75
CA GLN A 239 4.12 -29.29 -21.13
C GLN A 239 3.58 -28.59 -19.89
N ALA A 240 2.33 -28.10 -19.94
CA ALA A 240 1.67 -27.46 -18.80
C ALA A 240 1.50 -28.44 -17.62
N LEU A 241 1.14 -29.70 -17.90
CA LEU A 241 1.04 -30.75 -16.88
C LEU A 241 2.41 -31.13 -16.28
N TRP A 242 3.46 -31.19 -17.09
CA TRP A 242 4.81 -31.44 -16.59
C TRP A 242 5.33 -30.28 -15.73
N HIS A 243 5.11 -29.04 -16.18
CA HIS A 243 5.44 -27.85 -15.40
C HIS A 243 4.67 -27.80 -14.07
N PHE A 244 3.39 -28.18 -14.10
CA PHE A 244 2.58 -28.30 -12.90
C PHE A 244 3.15 -29.31 -11.91
N ALA A 245 3.39 -30.55 -12.35
CA ALA A 245 3.88 -31.63 -11.50
C ALA A 245 5.24 -31.28 -10.87
N THR A 246 6.16 -30.75 -11.67
CA THR A 246 7.48 -30.31 -11.20
C THR A 246 7.38 -29.15 -10.22
N SER A 247 6.52 -28.16 -10.48
CA SER A 247 6.30 -27.01 -9.59
C SER A 247 5.73 -27.43 -8.23
N VAL A 248 4.71 -28.29 -8.21
CA VAL A 248 4.11 -28.81 -6.96
C VAL A 248 5.15 -29.60 -6.16
N THR A 249 5.91 -30.48 -6.81
CA THR A 249 6.94 -31.31 -6.16
C THR A 249 8.06 -30.45 -5.58
N LEU A 250 8.58 -29.49 -6.35
CA LEU A 250 9.62 -28.59 -5.90
C LEU A 250 9.16 -27.72 -4.73
N ASP A 251 7.92 -27.22 -4.78
CA ASP A 251 7.36 -26.41 -3.69
C ASP A 251 7.19 -27.24 -2.42
N HIS A 252 6.68 -28.47 -2.54
CA HIS A 252 6.59 -29.42 -1.43
C HIS A 252 7.96 -29.67 -0.79
N LEU A 253 8.97 -30.03 -1.58
CA LEU A 253 10.34 -30.28 -1.10
C LEU A 253 10.95 -29.04 -0.44
N LYS A 254 10.78 -27.86 -1.04
CA LYS A 254 11.28 -26.59 -0.49
C LYS A 254 10.62 -26.26 0.86
N ARG A 255 9.33 -26.56 0.98
CA ARG A 255 8.53 -26.34 2.19
C ARG A 255 8.84 -27.34 3.29
N THR A 256 9.12 -28.60 2.99
CA THR A 256 9.47 -29.61 4.00
C THR A 256 10.92 -29.51 4.44
N SER A 257 11.83 -29.08 3.56
CA SER A 257 13.26 -28.86 3.87
C SER A 257 13.57 -27.50 4.51
N TRP A 258 12.58 -26.62 4.64
CA TRP A 258 12.76 -25.25 5.16
C TRP A 258 13.89 -24.49 4.47
N SER A 259 14.02 -24.67 3.15
CA SER A 259 15.11 -24.05 2.39
C SER A 259 15.10 -22.52 2.53
N THR A 260 16.27 -21.88 2.60
CA THR A 260 16.37 -20.41 2.61
C THR A 260 15.69 -19.79 1.39
N ALA A 261 15.75 -20.46 0.23
CA ALA A 261 15.08 -20.04 -1.00
C ALA A 261 13.54 -20.01 -0.85
N TYR A 262 12.95 -20.94 -0.09
CA TYR A 262 11.52 -20.93 0.23
C TYR A 262 11.12 -19.67 0.99
N PHE A 263 11.85 -19.36 2.07
CA PHE A 263 11.58 -18.17 2.89
C PHE A 263 11.82 -16.87 2.12
N ALA A 264 12.89 -16.79 1.33
CA ALA A 264 13.16 -15.64 0.47
C ALA A 264 12.02 -15.41 -0.54
N ASN A 265 11.53 -16.48 -1.18
CA ASN A 265 10.40 -16.38 -2.10
C ASN A 265 9.13 -15.90 -1.38
N ARG A 266 8.79 -16.49 -0.22
CA ARG A 266 7.65 -16.07 0.59
C ARG A 266 7.74 -14.61 1.03
N PHE A 267 8.94 -14.15 1.41
CA PHE A 267 9.17 -12.75 1.79
C PHE A 267 8.91 -11.82 0.61
N THR A 268 9.46 -12.13 -0.57
CA THR A 268 9.25 -11.37 -1.80
C THR A 268 7.78 -11.34 -2.20
N THR A 269 7.11 -12.50 -2.17
CA THR A 269 5.66 -12.61 -2.44
C THR A 269 4.88 -11.74 -1.48
N ARG A 270 5.12 -11.84 -0.17
CA ARG A 270 4.46 -11.02 0.84
C ARG A 270 4.63 -9.52 0.58
N LYS A 271 5.87 -9.06 0.35
CA LYS A 271 6.14 -7.65 0.05
C LYS A 271 5.34 -7.18 -1.17
N ARG A 272 5.40 -7.96 -2.26
CA ARG A 272 4.64 -7.67 -3.48
C ARG A 272 3.13 -7.67 -3.26
N CYS A 273 2.59 -8.58 -2.44
CA CYS A 273 1.16 -8.60 -2.10
C CYS A 273 0.74 -7.35 -1.34
N MET A 274 1.52 -6.94 -0.35
CA MET A 274 1.25 -5.72 0.41
C MET A 274 1.28 -4.47 -0.49
N ASP A 275 2.25 -4.39 -1.40
CA ASP A 275 2.33 -3.29 -2.37
C ASP A 275 1.10 -3.31 -3.30
N LEU A 276 0.64 -4.48 -3.74
CA LEU A 276 -0.56 -4.61 -4.56
C LEU A 276 -1.86 -4.29 -3.81
N PHE A 277 -1.97 -4.62 -2.52
CA PHE A 277 -3.09 -4.18 -1.68
C PHE A 277 -3.12 -2.66 -1.54
N LEU A 278 -1.96 -2.04 -1.34
CA LEU A 278 -1.85 -0.59 -1.30
C LEU A 278 -2.29 0.03 -2.63
N MET A 279 -1.83 -0.51 -3.75
CA MET A 279 -2.25 -0.05 -5.09
C MET A 279 -3.76 -0.24 -5.32
N ARG A 280 -4.34 -1.35 -4.87
CA ARG A 280 -5.78 -1.60 -4.95
C ARG A 280 -6.57 -0.56 -4.16
N GLU A 281 -6.11 -0.19 -2.97
CA GLU A 281 -6.72 0.86 -2.14
C GLU A 281 -6.63 2.24 -2.82
N ILE A 282 -5.46 2.58 -3.39
CA ILE A 282 -5.23 3.87 -4.07
C ILE A 282 -6.08 3.99 -5.33
N HIS A 283 -6.14 2.93 -6.14
CA HIS A 283 -6.75 2.97 -7.47
C HIS A 283 -8.20 2.48 -7.51
N GLY A 284 -8.72 1.93 -6.41
CA GLY A 284 -10.03 1.31 -6.34
C GLY A 284 -10.22 0.08 -7.24
N SER A 285 -9.13 -0.47 -7.79
CA SER A 285 -9.19 -1.58 -8.74
C SER A 285 -7.96 -2.49 -8.64
N ASP A 286 -8.15 -3.77 -8.93
CA ASP A 286 -7.04 -4.73 -9.03
C ASP A 286 -6.23 -4.45 -10.30
N THR A 287 -4.90 -4.37 -10.16
CA THR A 287 -4.00 -4.41 -11.32
C THR A 287 -3.94 -5.83 -11.89
N THR A 288 -3.57 -5.99 -13.18
CA THR A 288 -3.35 -7.31 -13.78
C THR A 288 -2.36 -8.16 -12.96
N ALA A 289 -1.29 -7.52 -12.48
CA ALA A 289 -0.31 -8.16 -11.60
C ALA A 289 -0.90 -8.57 -10.24
N GLY A 290 -1.87 -7.81 -9.73
CA GLY A 290 -2.67 -8.15 -8.55
C GLY A 290 -3.48 -9.41 -8.77
N VAL A 291 -4.29 -9.43 -9.83
CA VAL A 291 -5.13 -10.58 -10.20
C VAL A 291 -4.31 -11.86 -10.34
N GLU A 292 -3.19 -11.80 -11.06
CA GLU A 292 -2.31 -12.95 -11.27
C GLU A 292 -1.71 -13.43 -9.95
N LEU A 293 -1.18 -12.52 -9.12
CA LEU A 293 -0.56 -12.89 -7.87
C LEU A 293 -1.59 -13.46 -6.88
N PHE A 294 -2.74 -12.81 -6.73
CA PHE A 294 -3.80 -13.20 -5.78
C PHE A 294 -4.37 -14.60 -6.07
N ARG A 295 -4.31 -15.07 -7.32
CA ARG A 295 -4.68 -16.45 -7.69
C ARG A 295 -3.67 -17.51 -7.24
N THR A 296 -2.44 -17.11 -6.94
CA THR A 296 -1.34 -18.01 -6.55
C THR A 296 -1.08 -18.03 -5.04
N ILE A 297 -1.77 -17.21 -4.26
CA ILE A 297 -1.64 -17.16 -2.81
C ILE A 297 -2.72 -18.06 -2.20
N VAL A 298 -2.33 -18.91 -1.27
CA VAL A 298 -3.30 -19.75 -0.56
C VAL A 298 -4.10 -18.90 0.45
N PRO A 299 -5.37 -19.24 0.73
CA PRO A 299 -6.25 -18.38 1.54
C PRO A 299 -5.68 -17.98 2.91
N ARG A 300 -4.99 -18.91 3.58
CA ARG A 300 -4.33 -18.65 4.89
C ARG A 300 -3.21 -17.61 4.78
N GLU A 301 -2.39 -17.68 3.72
CA GLU A 301 -1.34 -16.69 3.48
C GLU A 301 -1.92 -15.35 3.09
N PHE A 302 -2.96 -15.34 2.26
CA PHE A 302 -3.65 -14.14 1.84
C PHE A 302 -4.18 -13.38 3.05
N GLN A 303 -4.84 -14.10 3.97
CA GLN A 303 -5.33 -13.52 5.22
C GLN A 303 -4.20 -12.93 6.07
N TYR A 304 -3.09 -13.65 6.22
CA TYR A 304 -1.93 -13.14 6.96
C TYR A 304 -1.37 -11.87 6.33
N TYR A 305 -1.23 -11.83 4.99
CA TYR A 305 -0.76 -10.66 4.27
C TYR A 305 -1.74 -9.49 4.37
N TRP A 306 -3.04 -9.76 4.34
CA TRP A 306 -4.08 -8.76 4.52
C TRP A 306 -4.01 -8.11 5.91
N ARG A 307 -3.85 -8.90 6.99
CA ARG A 307 -3.68 -8.36 8.35
C ARG A 307 -2.42 -7.50 8.48
N LEU A 308 -1.31 -7.92 7.87
CA LEU A 308 -0.10 -7.09 7.83
C LEU A 308 -0.30 -5.79 7.04
N PHE A 309 -1.02 -5.87 5.93
CA PHE A 309 -1.41 -4.70 5.15
C PHE A 309 -2.30 -3.76 5.99
N GLN A 310 -3.32 -4.25 6.68
CA GLN A 310 -4.16 -3.43 7.56
C GLN A 310 -3.34 -2.72 8.64
N LYS A 311 -2.46 -3.44 9.34
CA LYS A 311 -1.57 -2.83 10.35
C LYS A 311 -0.68 -1.74 9.73
N ARG A 312 -0.09 -2.00 8.56
CA ARG A 312 0.72 -1.00 7.84
C ARG A 312 -0.13 0.18 7.37
N ARG A 313 -1.36 -0.07 6.90
CA ARG A 313 -2.33 0.96 6.50
C ARG A 313 -2.68 1.85 7.68
N GLU A 314 -3.05 1.28 8.82
CA GLU A 314 -3.34 2.03 10.05
C GLU A 314 -2.15 2.88 10.50
N GLN A 315 -0.93 2.32 10.44
CA GLN A 315 0.30 3.09 10.71
C GLN A 315 0.47 4.25 9.73
N MET A 316 0.30 4.02 8.42
CA MET A 316 0.40 5.08 7.40
C MET A 316 -0.68 6.15 7.57
N LEU A 317 -1.93 5.76 7.85
CA LEU A 317 -3.04 6.68 8.07
C LEU A 317 -2.87 7.49 9.36
N GLY A 318 -2.36 6.84 10.43
CA GLY A 318 -2.05 7.52 11.70
C GLY A 318 -0.89 8.51 11.58
N GLN A 319 0.13 8.19 10.78
CA GLN A 319 1.28 9.07 10.54
C GLN A 319 0.97 10.19 9.53
N CYS A 320 0.00 9.97 8.64
CA CYS A 320 -0.25 10.85 7.51
C CYS A 320 -1.76 11.06 7.30
N PRO A 321 -2.45 11.86 8.14
CA PRO A 321 -3.86 12.19 7.96
C PRO A 321 -4.09 13.18 6.80
N HIS A 322 -3.38 13.05 5.68
CA HIS A 322 -3.68 13.73 4.41
C HIS A 322 -4.96 13.19 3.73
N HIS A 323 -5.88 12.61 4.51
CA HIS A 323 -7.18 12.20 4.03
C HIS A 323 -7.79 13.36 3.22
N GLU A 324 -8.27 13.04 2.02
CA GLU A 324 -8.86 13.96 1.03
C GLU A 324 -7.92 14.73 0.10
N VAL A 325 -6.58 14.64 0.26
CA VAL A 325 -5.67 15.23 -0.75
C VAL A 325 -5.51 14.27 -1.93
N LEU A 326 -5.93 14.72 -3.11
CA LEU A 326 -5.75 14.00 -4.37
C LEU A 326 -4.45 14.43 -5.05
N CYS A 327 -3.80 13.51 -5.73
CA CYS A 327 -2.67 13.84 -6.58
C CYS A 327 -3.16 14.59 -7.84
N ASP A 328 -2.58 15.76 -8.11
CA ASP A 328 -2.95 16.60 -9.27
C ASP A 328 -2.62 15.98 -10.63
N VAL A 329 -1.82 14.91 -10.67
CA VAL A 329 -1.49 14.18 -11.90
C VAL A 329 -2.42 12.98 -12.10
N CYS A 330 -2.45 12.04 -11.16
CA CYS A 330 -3.20 10.79 -11.33
C CYS A 330 -4.63 10.84 -10.80
N GLY A 331 -4.99 11.87 -10.02
CA GLY A 331 -6.32 12.05 -9.43
C GLY A 331 -6.63 11.14 -8.24
N PHE A 332 -5.71 10.24 -7.85
CA PHE A 332 -5.91 9.33 -6.73
C PHE A 332 -5.54 9.99 -5.41
N SER A 333 -6.16 9.52 -4.32
CA SER A 333 -5.80 9.90 -2.96
C SER A 333 -4.33 9.60 -2.69
N ILE A 334 -3.62 10.58 -2.11
CA ILE A 334 -2.22 10.41 -1.75
C ILE A 334 -2.14 9.54 -0.49
N ILE A 335 -1.59 8.32 -0.63
CA ILE A 335 -1.29 7.44 0.51
C ILE A 335 0.22 7.44 0.75
N GLY A 336 0.62 7.69 1.99
CA GLY A 336 2.03 7.84 2.38
C GLY A 336 2.53 9.28 2.17
N PRO A 337 3.82 9.47 1.82
CA PRO A 337 4.39 10.81 1.72
C PRO A 337 3.71 11.66 0.66
N ARG A 338 3.32 12.88 1.05
CA ARG A 338 2.79 13.91 0.13
C ARG A 338 3.95 14.70 -0.47
N ILE A 339 3.97 14.83 -1.79
CA ILE A 339 4.96 15.64 -2.49
C ILE A 339 4.32 16.95 -2.91
N THR A 340 4.67 18.05 -2.23
CA THR A 340 4.09 19.36 -2.48
C THR A 340 5.05 20.25 -3.27
N CYS A 341 4.56 20.91 -4.31
CA CYS A 341 5.36 21.88 -5.07
C CYS A 341 5.66 23.13 -4.24
N LEU A 342 6.93 23.56 -4.25
CA LEU A 342 7.40 24.76 -3.55
C LEU A 342 7.22 26.05 -4.37
N GLU A 343 7.18 25.93 -5.70
CA GLU A 343 7.18 27.06 -6.64
C GLU A 343 5.79 27.44 -7.16
N CYS A 344 4.86 26.46 -7.24
CA CYS A 344 3.50 26.76 -7.65
C CYS A 344 2.82 27.67 -6.60
N PRO A 345 2.17 28.76 -7.04
CA PRO A 345 1.58 29.72 -6.12
C PRO A 345 0.50 29.04 -5.28
N ARG A 346 0.39 29.46 -4.01
CA ARG A 346 -0.81 29.22 -3.21
C ARG A 346 -1.91 30.10 -3.78
N ALA A 347 -2.66 29.60 -4.75
CA ALA A 347 -3.97 30.17 -5.04
C ALA A 347 -4.97 29.73 -3.96
N ASP A 348 -6.16 30.31 -3.95
CA ASP A 348 -7.31 29.84 -3.14
C ASP A 348 -7.63 28.35 -3.34
N ILE A 349 -7.02 27.73 -4.35
CA ILE A 349 -7.24 26.38 -4.85
C ILE A 349 -6.17 25.38 -4.34
N GLY A 350 -5.17 25.84 -3.57
CA GLY A 350 -4.13 24.99 -2.99
C GLY A 350 -2.80 24.99 -3.76
N ARG A 351 -1.85 24.19 -3.29
CA ARG A 351 -0.57 23.91 -3.97
C ARG A 351 -0.73 22.67 -4.84
N VAL A 352 0.20 22.47 -5.79
CA VAL A 352 0.29 21.19 -6.50
C VAL A 352 0.77 20.12 -5.52
N ASP A 353 -0.01 19.07 -5.39
CA ASP A 353 0.26 17.89 -4.58
C ASP A 353 0.34 16.64 -5.44
N LEU A 354 1.41 15.88 -5.24
CA LEU A 354 1.75 14.72 -6.02
C LEU A 354 1.89 13.50 -5.11
N CYS A 355 1.43 12.36 -5.59
CA CYS A 355 1.76 11.08 -4.96
C CYS A 355 3.25 10.77 -5.16
N PRO A 356 3.86 9.91 -4.33
CA PRO A 356 5.28 9.61 -4.39
C PRO A 356 5.59 8.60 -5.51
N THR A 357 5.00 8.75 -6.69
CA THR A 357 5.36 7.94 -7.87
C THR A 357 6.24 8.76 -8.79
N LEU A 358 7.29 8.16 -9.35
CA LEU A 358 8.21 8.86 -10.25
C LEU A 358 7.49 9.44 -11.47
N ASN A 359 6.46 8.76 -11.96
CA ASN A 359 5.61 9.27 -13.05
C ASN A 359 4.92 10.58 -12.65
N CYS A 360 4.26 10.64 -11.49
CA CYS A 360 3.58 11.88 -11.06
C CYS A 360 4.57 13.01 -10.74
N ILE A 361 5.71 12.69 -10.13
CA ILE A 361 6.77 13.66 -9.79
C ILE A 361 7.40 14.28 -11.05
N SER A 362 7.48 13.52 -12.15
CA SER A 362 8.16 13.92 -13.39
C SER A 362 7.20 14.44 -14.46
N THR A 363 5.91 14.59 -14.16
CA THR A 363 4.89 15.02 -15.12
C THR A 363 4.59 16.51 -14.96
N ASP A 364 4.62 17.25 -16.07
CA ASP A 364 4.12 18.63 -16.11
C ASP A 364 2.59 18.64 -15.90
N VAL A 365 2.08 19.50 -15.02
CA VAL A 365 0.62 19.67 -14.81
C VAL A 365 0.15 20.93 -15.51
N THR A 366 -0.52 20.73 -16.65
CA THR A 366 -1.27 21.80 -17.32
C THR A 366 -2.64 21.99 -16.67
N TRP A 367 -2.85 23.15 -16.05
CA TRP A 367 -4.09 23.56 -15.38
C TRP A 367 -5.25 23.91 -16.32
N SER A 368 -5.45 23.15 -17.39
CA SER A 368 -6.57 23.34 -18.33
C SER A 368 -7.95 23.28 -17.65
N ARG A 369 -8.03 22.77 -16.41
CA ARG A 369 -9.25 22.69 -15.59
C ARG A 369 -9.62 23.98 -14.84
N LEU A 370 -8.71 24.93 -14.64
CA LEU A 370 -8.98 26.17 -13.89
C LEU A 370 -8.67 27.39 -14.76
N ARG A 371 -9.72 27.96 -15.34
CA ARG A 371 -9.72 28.87 -16.50
C ARG A 371 -8.93 30.19 -16.38
N GLN A 372 -8.16 30.46 -15.32
CA GLN A 372 -7.65 31.83 -15.06
C GLN A 372 -6.19 31.99 -14.59
N GLN A 373 -5.38 30.93 -14.42
CA GLN A 373 -3.96 31.12 -14.08
C GLN A 373 -3.01 30.48 -15.12
N GLN A 374 -2.25 31.33 -15.80
CA GLN A 374 -1.30 30.97 -16.88
C GLN A 374 -0.03 30.22 -16.43
N ARG A 375 0.12 29.86 -15.15
CA ARG A 375 1.33 29.15 -14.68
C ARG A 375 1.06 27.66 -14.54
N SER A 376 1.51 26.88 -15.53
CA SER A 376 1.57 25.41 -15.43
C SER A 376 2.61 24.97 -14.42
N HIS A 377 2.34 23.89 -13.70
CA HIS A 377 3.38 23.18 -12.95
C HIS A 377 4.37 22.57 -13.95
N SER A 378 5.67 22.73 -13.71
CA SER A 378 6.68 21.98 -14.44
C SER A 378 7.31 20.92 -13.54
N ALA A 379 7.65 19.77 -14.11
CA ALA A 379 8.46 18.72 -13.50
C ALA A 379 9.84 19.20 -13.03
N CYS A 380 10.29 20.37 -13.46
CA CYS A 380 11.52 20.99 -12.98
C CYS A 380 11.34 21.84 -11.71
N HIS A 381 10.11 22.11 -11.27
CA HIS A 381 9.87 22.84 -10.04
C HIS A 381 10.45 22.09 -8.83
N ALA A 382 10.91 22.84 -7.85
CA ALA A 382 11.30 22.28 -6.58
C ALA A 382 10.10 21.68 -5.84
N LEU A 383 10.28 20.48 -5.31
CA LEU A 383 9.26 19.74 -4.57
C LEU A 383 9.70 19.50 -3.13
N LEU A 384 8.74 19.43 -2.21
CA LEU A 384 8.95 19.07 -0.81
C LEU A 384 8.23 17.74 -0.53
N ARG A 385 8.96 16.76 -0.01
CA ARG A 385 8.40 15.51 0.50
C ARG A 385 8.00 15.69 1.97
N LEU A 386 6.73 15.49 2.26
CA LEU A 386 6.13 15.53 3.59
C LEU A 386 5.74 14.11 3.99
N THR A 387 6.35 13.58 5.04
CA THR A 387 5.97 12.28 5.62
C THR A 387 4.83 12.41 6.63
N SER A 388 4.54 13.62 7.10
CA SER A 388 3.52 13.93 8.10
C SER A 388 2.71 15.18 7.73
N VAL A 389 1.55 15.34 8.38
CA VAL A 389 0.70 16.52 8.20
C VAL A 389 1.36 17.75 8.81
N LEU A 390 1.57 18.78 7.98
CA LEU A 390 1.98 20.10 8.47
C LEU A 390 0.79 20.84 9.08
N HIS A 391 0.85 21.07 10.39
CA HIS A 391 -0.10 21.96 11.05
C HIS A 391 0.12 23.42 10.59
N LYS A 392 -0.97 24.20 10.47
CA LYS A 392 -0.94 25.60 10.00
C LYS A 392 0.11 26.47 10.72
N GLY A 393 0.36 26.22 12.01
CA GLY A 393 1.33 26.97 12.81
C GLY A 393 2.79 26.75 12.42
N VAL A 394 3.14 25.56 11.89
CA VAL A 394 4.52 25.22 11.48
C VAL A 394 4.69 25.20 9.97
N GLU A 395 3.60 25.23 9.21
CA GLU A 395 3.63 25.08 7.75
C GLU A 395 4.46 26.19 7.08
N ALA A 396 4.27 27.45 7.47
CA ALA A 396 5.02 28.56 6.89
C ALA A 396 6.54 28.43 7.10
N LEU A 397 6.95 28.10 8.33
CA LEU A 397 8.35 27.89 8.68
C LEU A 397 8.94 26.68 7.94
N THR A 398 8.19 25.58 7.86
CA THR A 398 8.63 24.37 7.16
C THR A 398 8.88 24.63 5.68
N LEU A 399 7.98 25.39 5.04
CA LEU A 399 8.11 25.73 3.63
C LEU A 399 9.26 26.71 3.37
N ASP A 400 9.53 27.62 4.31
CA ASP A 400 10.67 28.54 4.21
C ASP A 400 12.00 27.78 4.34
N ASN A 401 12.10 26.89 5.32
CA ASN A 401 13.25 25.99 5.50
C ASN A 401 13.48 25.12 4.25
N ALA A 402 12.39 24.60 3.66
CA ALA A 402 12.46 23.82 2.43
C ALA A 402 13.00 24.65 1.26
N LYS A 403 12.57 25.91 1.10
CA LYS A 403 13.12 26.80 0.06
C LYS A 403 14.61 27.09 0.29
N HIS A 404 15.02 27.34 1.52
CA HIS A 404 16.44 27.49 1.85
C HIS A 404 17.24 26.23 1.52
N ALA A 405 16.69 25.04 1.78
CA ALA A 405 17.32 23.78 1.42
C ALA A 405 17.45 23.60 -0.11
N VAL A 406 16.48 24.06 -0.89
CA VAL A 406 16.57 24.09 -2.36
C VAL A 406 17.70 25.00 -2.84
N GLU A 407 17.87 26.18 -2.23
CA GLU A 407 18.99 27.08 -2.57
C GLU A 407 20.35 26.47 -2.22
N ARG A 408 20.46 25.74 -1.09
CA ARG A 408 21.68 24.98 -0.79
C ARG A 408 21.93 23.89 -1.82
N ALA A 409 20.90 23.14 -2.22
CA ALA A 409 21.01 22.11 -3.25
C ALA A 409 21.45 22.70 -4.61
N LYS A 410 20.96 23.90 -4.98
CA LYS A 410 21.42 24.64 -6.16
C LYS A 410 22.90 24.96 -6.08
N GLN A 411 23.36 25.50 -4.95
CA GLN A 411 24.76 25.87 -4.76
C GLN A 411 25.70 24.67 -4.92
N LEU A 412 25.29 23.48 -4.45
CA LEU A 412 26.09 22.26 -4.64
C LEU A 412 26.34 21.92 -6.10
N VAL A 413 25.37 22.16 -6.98
CA VAL A 413 25.50 21.91 -8.42
C VAL A 413 26.38 22.94 -9.09
N VAL A 414 26.24 24.23 -8.72
CA VAL A 414 27.13 25.30 -9.21
C VAL A 414 28.58 25.01 -8.82
N ASP A 415 28.80 24.65 -7.56
CA ASP A 415 30.10 24.28 -7.01
C ASP A 415 30.74 23.06 -7.73
N GLU A 416 29.92 22.12 -8.19
CA GLU A 416 30.35 20.95 -8.97
C GLU A 416 30.68 21.32 -10.43
N ASP A 417 29.86 22.16 -11.06
CA ASP A 417 30.08 22.63 -12.43
C ASP A 417 31.35 23.50 -12.52
N GLU A 418 31.54 24.45 -11.60
CA GLU A 418 32.77 25.26 -11.52
C GLU A 418 34.02 24.38 -11.32
N ALA A 419 33.91 23.31 -10.53
CA ALA A 419 35.00 22.36 -10.31
C ALA A 419 35.30 21.48 -11.54
N LYS A 420 34.33 21.30 -12.44
CA LYS A 420 34.51 20.60 -13.73
C LYS A 420 35.15 21.50 -14.77
N GLU A 421 34.75 22.77 -14.84
CA GLU A 421 35.33 23.75 -15.76
C GLU A 421 36.83 23.99 -15.46
N GLU A 422 37.24 23.99 -14.19
CA GLU A 422 38.66 24.14 -13.84
C GLU A 422 39.56 22.97 -14.28
N LYS A 423 38.97 21.83 -14.63
CA LYS A 423 39.68 20.61 -15.09
C LYS A 423 39.84 20.52 -16.60
N ASP A 424 39.33 21.48 -17.38
CA ASP A 424 39.53 21.49 -18.82
C ASP A 424 41.04 21.59 -19.15
N PRO A 425 41.66 20.54 -19.74
CA PRO A 425 43.10 20.49 -19.97
C PRO A 425 43.65 21.64 -20.83
N GLN A 426 42.79 22.30 -21.62
CA GLN A 426 43.23 23.44 -22.44
C GLN A 426 43.58 24.69 -21.60
N ALA A 427 42.99 24.86 -20.41
CA ALA A 427 43.35 25.94 -19.49
C ALA A 427 44.61 25.64 -18.66
N VAL A 428 45.01 24.36 -18.58
CA VAL A 428 46.07 23.89 -17.67
C VAL A 428 47.49 24.06 -18.25
N LEU A 429 47.63 24.31 -19.56
CA LEU A 429 48.95 24.50 -20.21
C LEU A 429 49.73 25.75 -19.75
N GLN A 430 49.17 26.62 -18.90
CA GLN A 430 49.86 27.85 -18.43
C GLN A 430 50.19 27.89 -16.93
N ARG A 431 49.88 26.88 -16.12
CA ARG A 431 50.15 26.92 -14.66
C ARG A 431 51.17 25.87 -14.22
N THR A 432 52.44 26.27 -14.21
CA THR A 432 53.57 25.50 -13.67
C THR A 432 53.65 25.60 -12.15
N ALA A 433 52.82 24.85 -11.41
CA ALA A 433 53.11 24.44 -10.03
C ALA A 433 52.16 23.31 -9.58
N PRO A 434 52.68 22.14 -9.13
CA PRO A 434 51.88 21.04 -8.65
C PRO A 434 51.50 21.26 -7.18
N THR A 435 50.42 22.02 -6.93
CA THR A 435 49.75 21.95 -5.62
C THR A 435 48.73 20.82 -5.67
N ALA A 436 48.76 19.93 -4.67
CA ALA A 436 47.84 18.82 -4.52
C ALA A 436 46.40 19.33 -4.33
N LYS A 437 45.73 19.64 -5.44
CA LYS A 437 44.32 20.04 -5.42
C LYS A 437 43.48 18.84 -5.06
N ALA A 438 42.90 18.88 -3.87
CA ALA A 438 41.84 17.96 -3.46
C ALA A 438 40.72 18.02 -4.50
N SER A 439 40.57 16.96 -5.29
CA SER A 439 39.47 16.85 -6.24
C SER A 439 38.16 16.88 -5.45
N ARG A 440 37.33 17.91 -5.68
CA ARG A 440 35.98 17.96 -5.11
C ARG A 440 35.25 16.64 -5.44
N PRO A 441 34.59 16.01 -4.45
CA PRO A 441 33.91 14.75 -4.65
C PRO A 441 32.70 14.95 -5.58
N GLU A 442 32.55 14.04 -6.53
CA GLU A 442 31.36 13.90 -7.37
C GLU A 442 30.12 13.67 -6.47
N LEU A 443 29.01 14.34 -6.77
CA LEU A 443 27.77 14.16 -5.99
C LEU A 443 27.23 12.74 -6.19
N ARG A 444 27.17 11.96 -5.11
CA ARG A 444 26.74 10.57 -5.09
C ARG A 444 25.59 10.38 -4.12
N CYS A 445 24.65 9.51 -4.48
CA CYS A 445 23.55 9.16 -3.60
C CYS A 445 24.07 8.54 -2.30
N ALA A 446 23.60 9.03 -1.14
CA ALA A 446 23.99 8.51 0.17
C ALA A 446 23.58 7.05 0.41
N VAL A 447 22.62 6.52 -0.36
CA VAL A 447 22.10 5.14 -0.22
C VAL A 447 22.73 4.18 -1.22
N CYS A 448 22.63 4.46 -2.52
CA CYS A 448 23.11 3.54 -3.56
C CYS A 448 24.50 3.90 -4.12
N HIS A 449 25.09 5.02 -3.71
CA HIS A 449 26.39 5.54 -4.16
C HIS A 449 26.52 5.84 -5.66
N ASN A 450 25.44 5.72 -6.44
CA ASN A 450 25.40 6.12 -7.84
C ASN A 450 25.57 7.65 -7.97
N THR A 451 26.24 8.07 -9.04
CA THR A 451 26.33 9.48 -9.45
C THR A 451 24.93 10.05 -9.66
N LEU A 452 24.70 11.27 -9.17
CA LEU A 452 23.41 11.92 -9.31
C LEU A 452 23.18 12.48 -10.72
N GLY A 453 21.93 12.42 -11.18
CA GLY A 453 21.51 13.02 -12.44
C GLY A 453 21.26 14.52 -12.32
N SER A 454 20.61 15.09 -13.32
CA SER A 454 20.17 16.51 -13.31
C SER A 454 19.12 16.83 -12.25
N SER A 455 18.52 15.81 -11.65
CA SER A 455 17.53 15.92 -10.57
C SER A 455 17.87 14.96 -9.44
N PHE A 456 17.72 15.43 -8.21
CA PHE A 456 18.00 14.67 -7.00
C PHE A 456 17.24 15.23 -5.81
N TRP A 457 17.20 14.47 -4.72
CA TRP A 457 16.64 14.89 -3.44
C TRP A 457 17.76 15.33 -2.50
N TYR A 458 17.51 16.36 -1.71
CA TYR A 458 18.43 16.91 -0.72
C TYR A 458 17.74 16.95 0.64
N CYS A 459 18.42 16.50 1.70
CA CYS A 459 17.87 16.52 3.04
C CYS A 459 18.00 17.93 3.64
N ALA A 460 16.88 18.51 4.07
CA ALA A 460 16.87 19.86 4.63
C ALA A 460 17.37 19.92 6.08
N ASP A 461 17.34 18.79 6.80
CA ASP A 461 17.55 18.72 8.24
C ASP A 461 18.94 18.17 8.64
N CYS A 462 19.61 17.43 7.76
CA CYS A 462 20.97 16.96 8.03
C CYS A 462 21.98 18.12 8.00
N GLU A 463 22.88 18.15 8.98
CA GLU A 463 24.03 19.06 8.97
C GLU A 463 25.01 18.71 7.84
N GLU A 464 25.20 17.41 7.59
CA GLU A 464 25.98 16.92 6.46
C GLU A 464 25.20 17.01 5.15
N THR A 465 25.93 17.14 4.04
CA THR A 465 25.33 17.16 2.70
C THR A 465 24.82 15.76 2.33
N VAL A 466 23.56 15.50 2.66
CA VAL A 466 22.87 14.26 2.29
C VAL A 466 22.03 14.49 1.04
N VAL A 467 22.44 13.83 -0.04
CA VAL A 467 21.77 13.84 -1.33
C VAL A 467 21.37 12.43 -1.76
N LEU A 468 20.20 12.28 -2.38
CA LEU A 468 19.64 11.01 -2.81
C LEU A 468 19.25 11.07 -4.30
N CYS A 469 19.44 9.98 -5.04
CA CYS A 469 18.92 9.89 -6.41
C CYS A 469 17.39 9.90 -6.40
N GLU A 470 16.76 10.15 -7.56
CA GLU A 470 15.29 10.22 -7.64
C GLU A 470 14.58 8.98 -7.09
N LYS A 471 15.11 7.79 -7.39
CA LYS A 471 14.56 6.52 -6.92
C LYS A 471 14.66 6.38 -5.40
N CYS A 472 15.86 6.56 -4.83
CA CYS A 472 16.07 6.44 -3.38
C CYS A 472 15.32 7.52 -2.59
N GLY A 473 15.23 8.75 -3.09
CA GLY A 473 14.50 9.80 -2.38
C GLY A 473 12.98 9.64 -2.39
N VAL A 474 12.46 8.71 -3.20
CA VAL A 474 11.04 8.31 -3.23
C VAL A 474 10.80 7.02 -2.44
N GLU A 475 11.58 5.97 -2.73
CA GLU A 475 11.37 4.62 -2.18
C GLU A 475 11.97 4.45 -0.79
N GLU A 476 13.13 5.04 -0.55
CA GLU A 476 13.89 4.89 0.69
C GLU A 476 13.69 6.10 1.59
N ILE A 477 13.85 5.86 2.87
CA ILE A 477 13.79 6.91 3.88
C ILE A 477 15.18 6.99 4.52
N HIS A 478 15.89 8.08 4.26
CA HIS A 478 17.14 8.35 4.97
C HIS A 478 16.88 8.51 6.48
N HIS A 479 15.79 9.23 6.83
CA HIS A 479 15.26 9.35 8.18
C HIS A 479 13.76 9.70 8.13
N ASP A 480 12.93 9.06 8.95
CA ASP A 480 11.45 9.10 8.87
C ASP A 480 10.85 10.50 9.06
N THR A 481 11.57 11.34 9.79
CA THR A 481 11.14 12.69 10.15
C THR A 481 11.79 13.78 9.31
N HIS A 482 12.79 13.45 8.48
CA HIS A 482 13.53 14.48 7.75
C HIS A 482 12.78 14.93 6.50
N LEU A 483 12.78 16.24 6.27
CA LEU A 483 12.27 16.88 5.09
C LEU A 483 13.25 16.66 3.93
N LEU A 484 12.73 16.16 2.82
CA LEU A 484 13.49 16.06 1.58
C LEU A 484 12.96 17.06 0.57
N VAL A 485 13.86 17.81 -0.05
CA VAL A 485 13.53 18.69 -1.16
C VAL A 485 14.11 18.17 -2.46
N ARG A 486 13.30 18.11 -3.52
CA ARG A 486 13.77 17.76 -4.85
C ARG A 486 14.26 19.02 -5.56
N TYR A 487 15.48 18.98 -6.04
CA TYR A 487 16.04 19.97 -6.96
C TYR A 487 16.14 19.36 -8.35
N SER A 488 15.85 20.16 -9.39
CA SER A 488 16.04 19.79 -10.79
C SER A 488 16.73 20.93 -11.53
N LYS A 489 17.85 20.63 -12.19
CA LYS A 489 18.54 21.58 -13.07
C LYS A 489 17.68 21.80 -14.32
N VAL A 490 17.03 22.96 -14.39
CA VAL A 490 16.33 23.40 -15.60
C VAL A 490 17.36 23.49 -16.73
N LYS A 491 17.15 22.75 -17.83
CA LYS A 491 17.99 22.91 -19.02
C LYS A 491 17.80 24.35 -19.52
N GLU A 492 18.86 25.14 -19.48
CA GLU A 492 18.88 26.58 -19.73
C GLU A 492 18.43 27.01 -21.14
N ALA A 493 18.07 26.08 -22.02
CA ALA A 493 17.58 26.36 -23.36
C ALA A 493 16.28 27.21 -23.40
N SER A 494 15.63 27.47 -22.26
CA SER A 494 14.47 28.36 -22.12
C SER A 494 14.76 29.67 -21.34
N ARG A 495 15.99 29.91 -20.87
CA ARG A 495 16.32 31.05 -19.98
C ARG A 495 16.28 32.44 -20.63
N ASP A 496 16.41 32.54 -21.94
CA ASP A 496 16.37 33.86 -22.61
C ASP A 496 14.99 34.53 -22.47
N ILE A 497 13.92 33.75 -22.32
CA ILE A 497 12.57 34.29 -22.12
C ILE A 497 12.28 34.48 -20.62
N ALA A 498 12.76 33.57 -19.76
CA ALA A 498 12.52 33.63 -18.31
C ALA A 498 13.29 34.76 -17.61
N SER A 499 14.54 35.05 -18.02
CA SER A 499 15.34 36.13 -17.43
C SER A 499 14.73 37.53 -17.65
N SER A 500 14.10 37.76 -18.80
CA SER A 500 13.33 38.97 -19.07
C SER A 500 12.09 39.06 -18.19
N PHE A 501 11.45 37.93 -17.88
CA PHE A 501 10.25 37.90 -17.04
C PHE A 501 10.58 38.06 -15.55
N ASP A 502 11.67 37.43 -15.08
CA ASP A 502 12.14 37.58 -13.70
C ASP A 502 12.61 39.01 -13.41
N GLN A 503 13.29 39.68 -14.35
CA GLN A 503 13.60 41.10 -14.20
C GLN A 503 12.35 41.98 -14.10
N GLN A 504 11.33 41.71 -14.93
CA GLN A 504 10.04 42.42 -14.86
C GLN A 504 9.30 42.11 -13.56
N PHE A 505 9.34 40.87 -13.08
CA PHE A 505 8.68 40.43 -11.86
C PHE A 505 9.36 41.01 -10.61
N SER A 506 10.70 41.01 -10.53
CA SER A 506 11.43 41.66 -9.44
C SER A 506 11.26 43.20 -9.44
N ALA A 507 11.09 43.82 -10.61
CA ALA A 507 10.73 45.24 -10.68
C ALA A 507 9.29 45.49 -10.21
N PHE A 508 8.35 44.62 -10.57
CA PHE A 508 6.96 44.68 -10.12
C PHE A 508 6.81 44.40 -8.62
N GLN A 509 7.52 43.41 -8.08
CA GLN A 509 7.51 43.08 -6.66
C GLN A 509 8.03 44.26 -5.82
N ARG A 510 9.17 44.86 -6.20
CA ARG A 510 9.67 46.09 -5.54
C ARG A 510 8.65 47.23 -5.60
N LYS A 511 7.91 47.36 -6.70
CA LYS A 511 6.83 48.36 -6.82
C LYS A 511 5.67 48.05 -5.89
N MET A 512 5.23 46.79 -5.79
CA MET A 512 4.17 46.39 -4.85
C MET A 512 4.59 46.55 -3.39
N GLU A 513 5.79 46.11 -3.02
CA GLU A 513 6.34 46.31 -1.66
C GLU A 513 6.37 47.81 -1.32
N SER A 514 6.88 48.66 -2.22
CA SER A 514 6.87 50.11 -2.02
C SER A 514 5.45 50.71 -1.91
N SER A 515 4.48 50.16 -2.66
CA SER A 515 3.09 50.60 -2.62
C SER A 515 2.41 50.16 -1.32
N PHE A 516 2.75 48.98 -0.82
CA PHE A 516 2.22 48.44 0.44
C PHE A 516 2.79 49.23 1.62
N ASP A 517 4.09 49.53 1.61
CA ASP A 517 4.74 50.38 2.61
C ASP A 517 4.11 51.79 2.63
N GLN A 518 3.82 52.36 1.46
CA GLN A 518 3.12 53.65 1.37
C GLN A 518 1.70 53.59 1.91
N GLN A 519 0.93 52.53 1.62
CA GLN A 519 -0.41 52.36 2.16
C GLN A 519 -0.41 52.12 3.68
N SER A 520 0.55 51.32 4.17
CA SER A 520 0.75 51.04 5.59
C SER A 520 1.08 52.33 6.35
N LEU A 521 2.01 53.14 5.84
CA LEU A 521 2.34 54.44 6.42
C LEU A 521 1.15 55.41 6.40
N ALA A 522 0.36 55.43 5.32
CA ALA A 522 -0.84 56.25 5.24
C ALA A 522 -1.91 55.82 6.25
N PHE A 523 -2.10 54.51 6.42
CA PHE A 523 -3.01 53.95 7.42
C PHE A 523 -2.54 54.25 8.84
N GLN A 524 -1.25 54.09 9.13
CA GLN A 524 -0.67 54.42 10.43
C GLN A 524 -0.88 55.89 10.78
N ARG A 525 -0.61 56.83 9.85
CA ARG A 525 -0.88 58.27 10.05
C ARG A 525 -2.36 58.56 10.32
N LYS A 526 -3.26 57.88 9.61
CA LYS A 526 -4.72 58.02 9.81
C LYS A 526 -5.13 57.53 11.20
N THR A 527 -4.57 56.41 11.64
CA THR A 527 -4.83 55.83 12.96
C THR A 527 -4.27 56.72 14.08
N GLU A 528 -3.04 57.22 13.93
CA GLU A 528 -2.43 58.17 14.88
C GLU A 528 -3.23 59.47 14.98
N SER A 529 -3.70 60.02 13.85
CA SER A 529 -4.57 61.20 13.84
C SER A 529 -5.91 60.93 14.52
N ALA A 530 -6.53 59.77 14.31
CA ALA A 530 -7.79 59.40 14.95
C ALA A 530 -7.62 59.24 16.47
N LEU A 531 -6.54 58.58 16.91
CA LEU A 531 -6.22 58.44 18.33
C LEU A 531 -5.91 59.79 19.00
N SER A 532 -5.22 60.70 18.30
CA SER A 532 -4.98 62.06 18.80
C SER A 532 -6.28 62.85 18.98
N ASN A 533 -7.23 62.73 18.04
CA ASN A 533 -8.54 63.38 18.12
C ASN A 533 -9.36 62.81 19.29
N MET A 534 -9.41 61.48 19.42
CA MET A 534 -10.12 60.82 20.53
C MET A 534 -9.53 61.19 21.89
N ARG A 535 -8.19 61.28 22.00
CA ARG A 535 -7.52 61.72 23.23
C ARG A 535 -7.89 63.17 23.59
N LYS A 536 -8.03 64.04 22.59
CA LYS A 536 -8.46 65.43 22.78
C LYS A 536 -9.91 65.50 23.28
N GLU A 537 -10.82 64.76 22.65
CA GLU A 537 -12.23 64.66 23.06
C GLU A 537 -12.36 64.17 24.51
N ILE A 538 -11.66 63.08 24.88
CA ILE A 538 -11.66 62.57 26.25
C ILE A 538 -11.12 63.62 27.25
N THR A 539 -10.10 64.38 26.87
CA THR A 539 -9.54 65.43 27.73
C THR A 539 -10.52 66.58 27.93
N GLU A 540 -11.24 66.97 26.88
CA GLU A 540 -12.29 68.00 26.95
C GLU A 540 -13.48 67.55 27.80
N GLU A 541 -13.92 66.29 27.66
CA GLU A 541 -14.98 65.71 28.51
C GLU A 541 -14.56 65.63 29.98
N LEU A 542 -13.34 65.16 30.27
CA LEU A 542 -12.82 65.11 31.64
C LEU A 542 -12.73 66.50 32.27
N GLN A 543 -12.29 67.50 31.51
CA GLN A 543 -12.25 68.88 31.99
C GLN A 543 -13.66 69.42 32.26
N SER A 544 -14.65 69.07 31.43
CA SER A 544 -16.05 69.44 31.65
C SER A 544 -16.60 68.83 32.95
N VAL A 545 -16.37 67.53 33.17
CA VAL A 545 -16.77 66.84 34.41
C VAL A 545 -16.08 67.44 35.63
N GLN A 546 -14.78 67.74 35.54
CA GLN A 546 -14.02 68.38 36.62
C GLN A 546 -14.61 69.75 36.98
N ASN A 547 -14.96 70.56 35.97
CA ASN A 547 -15.61 71.86 36.18
C ASN A 547 -17.00 71.71 36.84
N GLU A 548 -17.78 70.70 36.45
CA GLU A 548 -19.10 70.43 37.05
C GLU A 548 -18.98 69.99 38.53
N VAL A 549 -18.01 69.11 38.83
CA VAL A 549 -17.72 68.68 40.20
C VAL A 549 -17.27 69.85 41.06
N GLN A 550 -16.35 70.69 40.56
CA GLN A 550 -15.90 71.89 41.27
C GLN A 550 -17.08 72.82 41.57
N TYR A 551 -17.94 73.07 40.57
CA TYR A 551 -19.13 73.90 40.74
C TYR A 551 -20.09 73.34 41.82
N LYS A 552 -20.29 72.01 41.86
CA LYS A 552 -21.11 71.35 42.89
C LYS A 552 -20.47 71.47 44.28
N LEU A 553 -19.15 71.33 44.39
CA LEU A 553 -18.43 71.51 45.66
C LEU A 553 -18.54 72.95 46.16
N ASP A 554 -18.30 73.96 45.31
CA ASP A 554 -18.45 75.38 45.66
C ASP A 554 -19.89 75.73 46.07
N ARG A 555 -20.88 75.03 45.50
CA ARG A 555 -22.29 75.17 45.90
C ARG A 555 -22.56 74.55 47.27
N ILE A 556 -22.03 73.36 47.55
CA ILE A 556 -22.15 72.71 48.87
C ILE A 556 -21.46 73.57 49.94
N GLU A 557 -20.26 74.06 49.67
CA GLU A 557 -19.52 74.95 50.58
C GLU A 557 -20.33 76.20 50.95
N ARG A 558 -20.93 76.87 49.95
CA ARG A 558 -21.83 78.02 50.19
C ARG A 558 -23.06 77.66 51.04
N LEU A 559 -23.64 76.48 50.84
CA LEU A 559 -24.78 76.01 51.65
C LEU A 559 -24.35 75.71 53.10
N LEU A 560 -23.18 75.11 53.30
CA LEU A 560 -22.63 74.82 54.63
C LEU A 560 -22.32 76.12 55.40
N LEU A 561 -21.72 77.12 54.73
CA LEU A 561 -21.48 78.44 55.32
C LEU A 561 -22.79 79.13 55.71
N LYS A 562 -23.85 79.00 54.91
CA LYS A 562 -25.17 79.55 55.24
C LYS A 562 -25.78 78.88 56.48
N ILE A 563 -25.73 77.55 56.56
CA ILE A 563 -26.22 76.80 57.73
C ILE A 563 -25.42 77.13 58.99
N ALA A 564 -24.10 77.32 58.86
CA ALA A 564 -23.26 77.73 59.98
C ALA A 564 -23.61 79.13 60.49
N GLY A 565 -23.85 80.09 59.59
CA GLY A 565 -24.27 81.45 59.95
C GLY A 565 -25.66 81.50 60.61
N GLU A 566 -26.64 80.76 60.09
CA GLU A 566 -27.98 80.67 60.69
C GLU A 566 -27.98 80.05 62.10
N ARG A 567 -26.95 79.25 62.43
CA ARG A 567 -26.78 78.64 63.76
C ARG A 567 -26.15 79.59 64.79
N GLU A 568 -25.38 80.58 64.35
CA GLU A 568 -24.80 81.61 65.22
C GLU A 568 -25.83 82.71 65.58
N GLU A 569 -26.80 82.99 64.69
CA GLU A 569 -27.87 83.97 64.95
C GLU A 569 -29.02 83.43 65.84
N GLY A 570 -29.04 82.13 66.13
CA GLY A 570 -30.08 81.48 66.95
C GLY A 570 -29.76 81.27 68.44
N ILE A 571 -28.59 81.72 68.92
CA ILE A 571 -28.13 81.53 70.32
C ILE A 571 -27.94 82.89 71.03
N SER A 572 -28.86 83.82 70.83
CA SER A 572 -28.95 85.03 71.65
C SER A 572 -30.38 85.29 72.08
N ASP A 573 -30.89 84.42 72.94
CA ASP A 573 -31.88 84.82 73.93
C ASP A 573 -31.40 84.32 75.32
N PRO A 574 -31.06 85.23 76.24
CA PRO A 574 -30.61 84.88 77.57
C PRO A 574 -31.79 84.55 78.49
N VAL A 575 -31.61 83.52 79.32
CA VAL A 575 -32.19 83.41 80.67
C VAL A 575 -31.07 83.66 81.67
#